data_AF-A0A6J1RBP7-F1
#
_entry.id   AF-A0A6J1RBP7-F1
#
_cell.length_a   1.000
_cell.length_b   1.000
_cell.length_c   1.000
_cell.angle_alpha   90.00
_cell.angle_beta   90.00
_cell.angle_gamma   90.00
#
_symmetry.space_group_name_H-M   'P 1'
#
loop_
_entity.id
_entity.type
_entity.pdbx_description
1 polymer ?
#
loop_
_entity_poly.entity_id
_entity_poly.type
_entity_poly.pdbx_seq_one_letter_code
_entity_poly.pdbx_strand_id
1 'polypeptide(L)'
;MVSYDMKWSTRGSGRNYDSLNGFGAVIGHYSGMVLDYATCNRKCKKCDNNDGHVPDHDCRRNFYGSAKAMEPCVGKKLVVESEILKSQNVEVGVLIGDDDSSTIAACRSASNHPILKQSDKNHASKGVKKQLYGIKKKHKELTKEGITYLHKCFTYAIAQNTGNSIAMTAAIRSIPHHAFNDHTQCGIWCGYIKNKENYDHRAVPGGFSNQNLFQDLKEVFYKLADNAAKFACGASSNRNESLNATMASKAPKSRCYSMSASADFRFSCSVAQKNLGEKYTQDIANQIQLSSGKHHLRHISKTDKTYLQRKARINTHQYKKKRMEQKKLRSILRYRRENSEGLTYESNCGLLTQPAVPIEEENNERDNESDIPIILFDLETSSLRRDCDILQIATKSVKKHFDIYINPTQQVSIDYMML
;
A
#
# COMPACT_ATOMS: atom_id res chain seq x y z
N MET A 1 0.82 7.73 -23.73
CA MET A 1 -0.02 7.62 -22.51
C MET A 1 0.73 6.83 -21.45
N VAL A 2 0.85 7.37 -20.24
CA VAL A 2 1.57 6.74 -19.11
C VAL A 2 0.74 6.79 -17.84
N SER A 3 0.96 5.84 -16.93
CA SER A 3 0.44 5.90 -15.57
C SER A 3 1.55 6.24 -14.57
N TYR A 4 1.21 7.05 -13.58
CA TYR A 4 2.12 7.53 -12.55
C TYR A 4 1.49 7.36 -11.16
N ASP A 5 2.32 6.94 -10.21
CA ASP A 5 2.01 6.88 -8.78
C ASP A 5 3.34 6.94 -8.02
N MET A 6 3.32 7.53 -6.83
CA MET A 6 4.50 7.64 -5.97
C MET A 6 4.35 6.82 -4.69
N LYS A 7 5.47 6.25 -4.25
CA LYS A 7 5.57 5.54 -2.97
C LYS A 7 6.51 6.24 -2.02
N TRP A 8 6.17 6.20 -0.75
CA TRP A 8 7.04 6.65 0.33
C TRP A 8 7.38 5.52 1.30
N SER A 9 8.60 5.56 1.85
CA SER A 9 9.05 4.56 2.83
C SER A 9 8.30 4.66 4.15
N THR A 10 8.04 5.86 4.68
CA THR A 10 7.22 6.02 5.88
C THR A 10 5.73 6.02 5.51
N ARG A 11 4.87 5.44 6.35
CA ARG A 11 3.42 5.59 6.23
C ARG A 11 3.04 6.73 7.17
N GLY A 12 2.57 7.85 6.63
CA GLY A 12 2.03 8.90 7.50
C GLY A 12 0.80 8.36 8.23
N SER A 13 0.78 8.45 9.56
CA SER A 13 -0.36 8.12 10.41
C SER A 13 -1.44 9.20 10.30
N GLY A 14 -1.86 9.58 9.08
CA GLY A 14 -2.87 10.60 8.79
C GLY A 14 -2.53 12.05 9.24
N ARG A 15 -1.69 12.24 10.26
CA ARG A 15 -1.36 13.51 10.91
C ARG A 15 0.09 13.93 10.68
N ASN A 16 1.05 12.99 10.70
CA ASN A 16 2.47 13.25 10.40
C ASN A 16 2.88 12.57 9.10
N TYR A 17 2.83 13.32 7.99
CA TYR A 17 3.31 12.87 6.69
C TYR A 17 4.72 13.42 6.43
N ASP A 18 5.72 12.74 6.97
CA ASP A 18 7.12 13.18 6.91
C ASP A 18 8.06 12.04 6.51
N SER A 19 8.00 11.65 5.24
CA SER A 19 8.90 10.65 4.68
C SER A 19 10.22 11.29 4.26
N LEU A 20 11.32 10.61 4.55
CA LEU A 20 12.68 11.02 4.16
C LEU A 20 12.95 10.75 2.68
N ASN A 21 12.23 9.82 2.07
CA ASN A 21 12.34 9.53 0.66
C ASN A 21 11.01 9.12 0.03
N GLY A 22 10.99 9.16 -1.30
CA GLY A 22 9.96 8.55 -2.11
C GLY A 22 10.45 8.15 -3.49
N PHE A 23 9.63 7.33 -4.15
CA PHE A 23 9.96 6.61 -5.37
C PHE A 23 8.80 6.77 -6.35
N GLY A 24 9.06 7.29 -7.54
CA GLY A 24 8.07 7.45 -8.59
C GLY A 24 8.53 6.78 -9.88
N ALA A 25 7.57 6.25 -10.64
CA ALA A 25 7.83 5.69 -11.95
C ALA A 25 6.67 5.99 -12.90
N VAL A 26 6.99 6.24 -14.16
CA VAL A 26 6.01 6.30 -15.25
C VAL A 26 5.99 4.94 -15.97
N ILE A 27 4.79 4.38 -16.12
CA ILE A 27 4.58 3.08 -16.75
C ILE A 27 3.75 3.25 -18.01
N GLY A 28 4.18 2.65 -19.12
CA GLY A 28 3.43 2.67 -20.37
C GLY A 28 2.09 1.96 -20.21
N HIS A 29 0.99 2.62 -20.62
CA HIS A 29 -0.35 2.04 -20.49
C HIS A 29 -0.54 0.79 -21.37
N TYR A 30 0.07 0.74 -22.55
CA TYR A 30 -0.03 -0.43 -23.42
C TYR A 30 1.00 -1.50 -23.05
N SER A 31 2.28 -1.15 -22.99
CA SER A 31 3.37 -2.08 -22.69
C SER A 31 3.32 -2.66 -21.28
N GLY A 32 2.92 -1.86 -20.29
CA GLY A 32 3.01 -2.22 -18.87
C GLY A 32 4.42 -2.21 -18.30
N MET A 33 5.38 -1.73 -19.08
CA MET A 33 6.77 -1.56 -18.70
C MET A 33 6.99 -0.16 -18.10
N VAL A 34 7.91 -0.08 -17.15
CA VAL A 34 8.45 1.19 -16.66
C VAL A 34 9.23 1.85 -17.79
N LEU A 35 8.89 3.08 -18.12
CA LEU A 35 9.57 3.86 -19.16
C LEU A 35 10.67 4.73 -18.57
N ASP A 36 10.41 5.30 -17.39
CA ASP A 36 11.36 6.09 -16.61
C ASP A 36 10.97 6.07 -15.13
N TYR A 37 11.94 6.29 -14.25
CA TYR A 37 11.77 6.30 -12.80
C TYR A 37 12.73 7.26 -12.11
N ALA A 38 12.33 7.77 -10.95
CA ALA A 38 13.18 8.62 -10.15
C ALA A 38 12.87 8.48 -8.66
N THR A 39 13.87 8.86 -7.86
CA THR A 39 13.80 8.92 -6.41
C THR A 39 13.93 10.36 -5.93
N CYS A 40 13.22 10.68 -4.85
CA CYS A 40 13.43 11.90 -4.10
C CYS A 40 13.91 11.54 -2.70
N ASN A 41 15.06 12.04 -2.29
CA ASN A 41 15.64 11.83 -0.97
C ASN A 41 15.91 13.18 -0.31
N ARG A 42 15.36 13.37 0.89
CA ARG A 42 15.52 14.59 1.72
C ARG A 42 16.69 14.54 2.68
N LYS A 43 17.23 13.35 2.92
CA LYS A 43 18.22 13.11 3.95
C LYS A 43 19.33 12.20 3.42
N CYS A 44 20.56 12.45 3.83
CA CYS A 44 21.71 11.61 3.55
C CYS A 44 22.53 11.46 4.83
N LYS A 45 22.72 10.21 5.28
CA LYS A 45 23.39 9.92 6.55
C LYS A 45 24.80 10.54 6.63
N LYS A 46 25.53 10.55 5.52
CA LYS A 46 26.89 11.11 5.44
C LYS A 46 26.91 12.64 5.49
N CYS A 47 25.84 13.30 5.03
CA CYS A 47 25.69 14.76 5.14
C CYS A 47 25.28 15.22 6.54
N ASP A 48 24.55 14.38 7.28
CA ASP A 48 24.07 14.72 8.63
C ASP A 48 25.10 14.38 9.72
N ASN A 49 26.39 14.33 9.37
CA ASN A 49 27.46 14.06 10.34
C ASN A 49 27.56 15.26 11.31
N ASN A 50 27.62 14.96 12.62
CA ASN A 50 27.57 15.98 13.67
C ASN A 50 28.85 16.82 13.78
N ASP A 51 29.94 16.40 13.15
CA ASP A 51 31.26 17.04 13.29
C ASP A 51 31.50 18.17 12.28
N GLY A 52 30.48 18.57 11.50
CA GLY A 52 30.54 19.65 10.51
C GLY A 52 31.37 19.34 9.25
N HIS A 53 32.22 18.30 9.29
CA HIS A 53 32.96 17.81 8.14
C HIS A 53 32.15 16.74 7.39
N VAL A 54 31.73 17.08 6.17
CA VAL A 54 31.09 16.13 5.25
C VAL A 54 32.17 15.58 4.32
N PRO A 55 32.53 14.28 4.42
CA PRO A 55 33.50 13.69 3.50
C PRO A 55 32.94 13.66 2.09
N ASP A 56 33.83 13.69 1.09
CA ASP A 56 33.42 13.48 -0.30
C ASP A 56 32.73 12.11 -0.45
N HIS A 57 31.54 12.12 -1.04
CA HIS A 57 30.73 10.93 -1.21
C HIS A 57 29.66 11.11 -2.28
N ASP A 58 29.17 9.98 -2.79
CA ASP A 58 27.96 9.89 -3.62
C ASP A 58 26.71 10.26 -2.79
N CYS A 59 26.44 11.57 -2.70
CA CYS A 59 25.32 12.12 -1.97
C CYS A 59 24.02 11.86 -2.74
N ARG A 60 23.10 11.12 -2.10
CA ARG A 60 21.79 10.83 -2.68
C ARG A 60 20.71 11.84 -2.34
N ARG A 61 21.02 12.85 -1.50
CA ARG A 61 20.08 13.92 -1.16
C ARG A 61 19.87 14.79 -2.40
N ASN A 62 18.63 14.85 -2.87
CA ASN A 62 18.28 15.55 -4.11
C ASN A 62 16.95 16.32 -4.03
N PHE A 63 16.34 16.38 -2.84
CA PHE A 63 15.07 17.05 -2.63
C PHE A 63 15.05 17.79 -1.28
N TYR A 64 14.55 19.02 -1.28
CA TYR A 64 14.61 19.91 -0.11
C TYR A 64 13.23 20.37 0.40
N GLY A 65 12.16 20.00 -0.30
CA GLY A 65 10.78 20.31 0.11
C GLY A 65 10.20 19.32 1.11
N SER A 66 8.89 19.44 1.36
CA SER A 66 8.14 18.51 2.22
C SER A 66 7.88 17.16 1.53
N ALA A 67 7.64 16.10 2.30
CA ALA A 67 7.34 14.78 1.74
C ALA A 67 6.17 14.77 0.74
N LYS A 68 5.16 15.64 0.94
CA LYS A 68 4.02 15.79 0.02
C LYS A 68 4.42 16.39 -1.33
N ALA A 69 5.41 17.28 -1.33
CA ALA A 69 5.89 17.94 -2.56
C ALA A 69 6.79 17.04 -3.42
N MET A 70 7.19 15.87 -2.93
CA MET A 70 7.98 14.90 -3.69
C MET A 70 7.22 14.36 -4.90
N GLU A 71 5.92 14.09 -4.77
CA GLU A 71 5.10 13.51 -5.84
C GLU A 71 4.99 14.43 -7.06
N PRO A 72 4.56 15.70 -6.94
CA PRO A 72 4.53 16.59 -8.09
C PRO A 72 5.93 16.87 -8.64
N CYS A 73 6.96 16.91 -7.80
CA CYS A 73 8.34 17.10 -8.25
C CYS A 73 8.83 15.95 -9.14
N VAL A 74 8.69 14.70 -8.68
CA VAL A 74 9.07 13.52 -9.46
C VAL A 74 8.17 13.34 -10.67
N GLY A 75 6.86 13.58 -10.52
CA GLY A 75 5.93 13.50 -11.64
C GLY A 75 6.29 14.46 -12.76
N LYS A 76 6.57 15.74 -12.46
CA LYS A 76 7.09 16.71 -13.43
C LYS A 76 8.38 16.21 -14.09
N LYS A 77 9.34 15.73 -13.28
CA LYS A 77 10.62 15.23 -13.78
C LYS A 77 10.43 14.10 -14.80
N LEU A 78 9.59 13.12 -14.50
CA LEU A 78 9.41 11.94 -15.35
C LEU A 78 8.46 12.15 -16.54
N VAL A 79 7.51 13.07 -16.43
CA VAL A 79 6.49 13.31 -17.47
C VAL A 79 6.95 14.35 -18.50
N VAL A 80 7.69 15.37 -18.05
CA VAL A 80 8.06 16.53 -18.88
C VAL A 80 9.57 16.63 -19.07
N GLU A 81 10.35 16.35 -18.03
CA GLU A 81 11.81 16.57 -18.04
C GLU A 81 12.61 15.29 -18.32
N SER A 82 11.94 14.17 -18.63
CA SER A 82 12.59 12.87 -18.82
C SER A 82 13.59 12.90 -19.98
N GLU A 83 14.87 12.71 -19.65
CA GLU A 83 15.95 12.61 -20.63
C GLU A 83 15.76 11.40 -21.55
N ILE A 84 15.28 10.29 -21.00
CA ILE A 84 15.01 9.05 -21.76
C ILE A 84 13.96 9.32 -22.84
N LEU A 85 12.82 9.93 -22.48
CA LEU A 85 11.75 10.19 -23.44
C LEU A 85 12.17 11.24 -24.48
N LYS A 86 12.88 12.28 -24.06
CA LYS A 86 13.42 13.31 -24.96
C LYS A 86 14.42 12.74 -25.97
N SER A 87 15.30 11.83 -25.53
CA SER A 87 16.28 11.17 -26.42
C SER A 87 15.62 10.37 -27.54
N GLN A 88 14.38 9.91 -27.32
CA GLN A 88 13.59 9.18 -28.30
C GLN A 88 12.62 10.08 -29.09
N ASN A 89 12.67 11.40 -28.87
CA ASN A 89 11.75 12.37 -29.43
C ASN A 89 10.27 12.03 -29.12
N VAL A 90 10.00 11.60 -27.89
CA VAL A 90 8.67 11.21 -27.40
C VAL A 90 8.20 12.11 -26.27
N GLU A 91 6.95 12.53 -26.34
CA GLU A 91 6.30 13.33 -25.31
C GLU A 91 5.10 12.61 -24.67
N VAL A 92 4.86 12.89 -23.38
CA VAL A 92 3.68 12.35 -22.69
C VAL A 92 2.46 13.23 -22.95
N GLY A 93 1.55 12.77 -23.81
CA GLY A 93 0.27 13.48 -24.05
C GLY A 93 -0.86 13.14 -23.05
N VAL A 94 -0.79 11.99 -22.37
CA VAL A 94 -1.84 11.53 -21.43
C VAL A 94 -1.22 10.95 -20.18
N LEU A 95 -1.61 11.50 -19.03
CA LEU A 95 -1.20 11.07 -17.68
C LEU A 95 -2.36 10.41 -16.95
N ILE A 96 -2.19 9.15 -16.57
CA ILE A 96 -3.12 8.39 -15.73
C ILE A 96 -2.64 8.44 -14.29
N GLY A 97 -3.54 8.74 -13.35
CA GLY A 97 -3.24 8.60 -11.93
C GLY A 97 -4.40 9.07 -11.06
N ASP A 98 -4.14 9.14 -9.76
CA ASP A 98 -5.14 9.59 -8.78
C ASP A 98 -5.44 11.09 -8.93
N ASP A 99 -6.60 11.51 -8.41
CA ASP A 99 -7.07 12.91 -8.49
C ASP A 99 -6.74 13.71 -7.22
N ASP A 100 -5.94 13.13 -6.32
CA ASP A 100 -5.64 13.68 -4.99
C ASP A 100 -4.28 14.42 -4.92
N SER A 101 -3.55 14.52 -6.04
CA SER A 101 -2.22 15.16 -6.08
C SER A 101 -2.13 16.33 -7.06
N SER A 102 -1.24 17.28 -6.74
CA SER A 102 -0.92 18.43 -7.60
C SER A 102 -0.03 18.08 -8.80
N THR A 103 0.26 16.80 -9.02
CA THR A 103 1.16 16.31 -10.07
C THR A 103 0.75 16.77 -11.46
N ILE A 104 -0.54 16.69 -11.80
CA ILE A 104 -1.02 17.14 -13.11
C ILE A 104 -0.85 18.64 -13.30
N ALA A 105 -1.06 19.44 -12.26
CA ALA A 105 -0.87 20.88 -12.31
C ALA A 105 0.62 21.20 -12.54
N ALA A 106 1.52 20.57 -11.77
CA ALA A 106 2.97 20.73 -11.95
C ALA A 106 3.45 20.33 -13.36
N CYS A 107 2.92 19.24 -13.92
CA CYS A 107 3.26 18.82 -15.28
C CYS A 107 2.77 19.82 -16.32
N ARG A 108 1.52 20.30 -16.22
CA ARG A 108 0.96 21.26 -17.17
C ARG A 108 1.68 22.60 -17.14
N SER A 109 2.05 23.09 -15.97
CA SER A 109 2.79 24.34 -15.84
C SER A 109 4.20 24.28 -16.42
N ALA A 110 4.80 23.09 -16.53
CA ALA A 110 6.14 22.90 -17.06
C ALA A 110 6.17 22.45 -18.53
N SER A 111 5.03 22.07 -19.09
CA SER A 111 4.93 21.43 -20.42
C SER A 111 4.63 22.46 -21.51
N ASN A 112 5.27 22.29 -22.67
CA ASN A 112 5.01 23.13 -23.86
C ASN A 112 3.82 22.61 -24.69
N HIS A 113 3.31 21.41 -24.39
CA HIS A 113 2.18 20.79 -25.06
C HIS A 113 1.08 20.39 -24.05
N PRO A 114 -0.17 20.20 -24.51
CA PRO A 114 -1.27 19.84 -23.63
C PRO A 114 -1.11 18.42 -23.07
N ILE A 115 -1.21 18.29 -21.74
CA ILE A 115 -1.24 17.00 -21.04
C ILE A 115 -2.65 16.72 -20.54
N LEU A 116 -3.27 15.68 -21.10
CA LEU A 116 -4.59 15.20 -20.70
C LEU A 116 -4.48 14.34 -19.44
N LYS A 117 -5.39 14.57 -18.49
CA LYS A 117 -5.52 13.75 -17.28
C LYS A 117 -6.59 12.70 -17.49
N GLN A 118 -6.22 11.43 -17.29
CA GLN A 118 -7.15 10.32 -17.13
C GLN A 118 -7.17 9.93 -15.65
N SER A 119 -8.37 9.84 -15.08
CA SER A 119 -8.55 9.43 -13.69
C SER A 119 -8.35 7.92 -13.57
N ASP A 120 -7.68 7.47 -12.51
CA ASP A 120 -7.67 6.05 -12.17
C ASP A 120 -9.09 5.58 -11.86
N LYS A 121 -9.59 4.58 -12.60
CA LYS A 121 -10.98 4.11 -12.43
C LYS A 121 -11.28 3.56 -11.03
N ASN A 122 -10.31 2.95 -10.36
CA ASN A 122 -10.49 2.39 -9.03
C ASN A 122 -10.55 3.53 -7.99
N HIS A 123 -9.69 4.53 -8.12
CA HIS A 123 -9.70 5.72 -7.28
C HIS A 123 -10.99 6.52 -7.48
N ALA A 124 -11.36 6.79 -8.73
CA ALA A 124 -12.60 7.46 -9.07
C ALA A 124 -13.83 6.73 -8.50
N SER A 125 -13.91 5.39 -8.65
CA SER A 125 -15.01 4.59 -8.07
C SER A 125 -15.09 4.70 -6.55
N LYS A 126 -13.96 4.71 -5.83
CA LYS A 126 -13.92 4.95 -4.39
C LYS A 126 -14.38 6.36 -4.03
N GLY A 127 -14.00 7.36 -4.83
CA GLY A 127 -14.46 8.75 -4.69
C GLY A 127 -15.98 8.86 -4.77
N VAL A 128 -16.61 8.21 -5.75
CA VAL A 128 -18.08 8.14 -5.88
C VAL A 128 -18.71 7.55 -4.61
N LYS A 129 -18.16 6.44 -4.10
CA LYS A 129 -18.67 5.84 -2.87
C LYS A 129 -18.60 6.79 -1.67
N LYS A 130 -17.52 7.57 -1.55
CA LYS A 130 -17.35 8.59 -0.50
C LYS A 130 -18.41 9.69 -0.61
N GLN A 131 -18.69 10.18 -1.82
CA GLN A 131 -19.75 11.17 -2.07
C GLN A 131 -21.13 10.64 -1.68
N LEU A 132 -21.45 9.40 -2.07
CA LEU A 132 -22.72 8.74 -1.71
C LEU A 132 -22.89 8.57 -0.19
N TYR A 133 -21.83 8.22 0.54
CA TYR A 133 -21.88 8.20 2.01
C TYR A 133 -22.06 9.60 2.61
N GLY A 134 -21.59 10.66 1.94
CA GLY A 134 -21.87 12.05 2.30
C GLY A 134 -23.35 12.38 2.18
N ILE A 135 -23.99 12.03 1.05
CA ILE A 135 -25.42 12.20 0.80
C ILE A 135 -26.25 11.44 1.83
N LYS A 136 -25.86 10.19 2.15
CA LYS A 136 -26.55 9.37 3.15
C LYS A 136 -26.68 10.04 4.51
N LYS A 137 -25.74 10.91 4.91
CA LYS A 137 -25.84 11.63 6.19
C LYS A 137 -27.06 12.56 6.24
N LYS A 138 -27.47 13.09 5.08
CA LYS A 138 -28.63 13.97 4.92
C LYS A 138 -29.91 13.17 4.64
N HIS A 139 -29.80 12.08 3.90
CA HIS A 139 -30.94 11.28 3.41
C HIS A 139 -30.91 9.87 3.96
N LYS A 140 -31.77 9.57 4.95
CA LYS A 140 -31.86 8.24 5.56
C LYS A 140 -32.35 7.15 4.60
N GLU A 141 -33.12 7.52 3.57
CA GLU A 141 -33.58 6.63 2.50
C GLU A 141 -32.41 5.95 1.76
N LEU A 142 -31.26 6.62 1.66
CA LEU A 142 -30.08 6.05 1.01
C LEU A 142 -29.39 5.01 1.93
N THR A 143 -29.77 3.75 1.76
CA THR A 143 -29.21 2.61 2.51
C THR A 143 -27.81 2.21 2.05
N LYS A 144 -27.12 1.32 2.78
CA LYS A 144 -25.78 0.83 2.37
C LYS A 144 -25.87 -0.01 1.08
N GLU A 145 -26.99 -0.69 0.91
CA GLU A 145 -27.36 -1.52 -0.22
C GLU A 145 -27.59 -0.63 -1.44
N GLY A 146 -28.35 0.46 -1.28
CA GLY A 146 -28.54 1.49 -2.29
C GLY A 146 -27.23 2.13 -2.77
N ILE A 147 -26.33 2.48 -1.84
CA ILE A 147 -24.98 2.98 -2.19
C ILE A 147 -24.20 1.94 -3.00
N THR A 148 -24.25 0.67 -2.60
CA THR A 148 -23.54 -0.41 -3.29
C THR A 148 -24.09 -0.62 -4.69
N TYR A 149 -25.41 -0.49 -4.85
CA TYR A 149 -26.09 -0.54 -6.13
C TYR A 149 -25.69 0.61 -7.06
N LEU A 150 -25.82 1.87 -6.62
CA LEU A 150 -25.45 3.06 -7.39
C LEU A 150 -23.98 3.03 -7.81
N HIS A 151 -23.10 2.63 -6.90
CA HIS A 151 -21.68 2.43 -7.19
C HIS A 151 -21.47 1.36 -8.27
N LYS A 152 -22.21 0.23 -8.21
CA LYS A 152 -22.15 -0.82 -9.22
C LYS A 152 -22.60 -0.29 -10.59
N CYS A 153 -23.71 0.45 -10.66
CA CYS A 153 -24.19 1.09 -11.89
C CYS A 153 -23.13 2.00 -12.51
N PHE A 154 -22.48 2.84 -11.70
CA PHE A 154 -21.38 3.69 -12.15
C PHE A 154 -20.21 2.88 -12.74
N THR A 155 -19.76 1.84 -12.03
CA THR A 155 -18.65 1.00 -12.52
C THR A 155 -19.01 0.26 -13.81
N TYR A 156 -20.27 -0.14 -14.01
CA TYR A 156 -20.74 -0.74 -15.25
C TYR A 156 -20.84 0.27 -16.38
N ALA A 157 -21.33 1.49 -16.11
CA ALA A 157 -21.37 2.56 -17.10
C ALA A 157 -19.97 2.85 -17.66
N ILE A 158 -18.94 2.90 -16.81
CA ILE A 158 -17.54 3.04 -17.27
C ILE A 158 -17.08 1.83 -18.07
N ALA A 159 -17.30 0.62 -17.54
CA ALA A 159 -16.77 -0.61 -18.15
C ALA A 159 -17.40 -0.92 -19.52
N GLN A 160 -18.69 -0.63 -19.71
CA GLN A 160 -19.41 -0.91 -20.95
C GLN A 160 -19.18 0.14 -22.04
N ASN A 161 -18.77 1.36 -21.66
CA ASN A 161 -18.59 2.49 -22.58
C ASN A 161 -17.12 2.93 -22.70
N THR A 162 -16.17 2.03 -22.42
CA THR A 162 -14.74 2.34 -22.59
C THR A 162 -14.46 2.68 -24.06
N GLY A 163 -13.81 3.82 -24.30
CA GLY A 163 -13.56 4.37 -25.64
C GLY A 163 -14.68 5.25 -26.20
N ASN A 164 -15.85 5.32 -25.55
CA ASN A 164 -16.98 6.14 -26.01
C ASN A 164 -17.48 7.07 -24.88
N SER A 165 -16.94 8.30 -24.85
CA SER A 165 -17.28 9.30 -23.83
C SER A 165 -18.74 9.74 -23.90
N ILE A 166 -19.32 9.86 -25.09
CA ILE A 166 -20.71 10.31 -25.29
C ILE A 166 -21.68 9.29 -24.69
N ALA A 167 -21.51 8.02 -25.06
CA ALA A 167 -22.33 6.93 -24.51
C ALA A 167 -22.11 6.78 -22.99
N MET A 168 -20.88 6.98 -22.51
CA MET A 168 -20.58 6.99 -21.07
C MET A 168 -21.31 8.12 -20.33
N THR A 169 -21.31 9.35 -20.87
CA THR A 169 -22.05 10.49 -20.30
C THR A 169 -23.54 10.18 -20.20
N ALA A 170 -24.15 9.66 -21.28
CA ALA A 170 -25.56 9.29 -21.28
C ALA A 170 -25.85 8.19 -20.24
N ALA A 171 -25.03 7.15 -20.19
CA ALA A 171 -25.17 6.07 -19.22
C ALA A 171 -25.06 6.57 -17.77
N ILE A 172 -24.09 7.43 -17.46
CA ILE A 172 -23.93 7.99 -16.10
C ILE A 172 -25.13 8.87 -15.73
N ARG A 173 -25.62 9.73 -16.64
CA ARG A 173 -26.80 10.59 -16.39
C ARG A 173 -28.06 9.79 -16.12
N SER A 174 -28.21 8.62 -16.74
CA SER A 174 -29.38 7.75 -16.55
C SER A 174 -29.45 7.08 -15.17
N ILE A 175 -28.34 6.99 -14.43
CA ILE A 175 -28.26 6.29 -13.13
C ILE A 175 -29.27 6.81 -12.09
N PRO A 176 -29.33 8.13 -11.78
CA PRO A 176 -30.29 8.65 -10.81
C PRO A 176 -31.74 8.38 -11.24
N HIS A 177 -32.08 8.59 -12.52
CA HIS A 177 -33.44 8.32 -13.03
C HIS A 177 -33.81 6.85 -12.85
N HIS A 178 -32.93 5.95 -13.27
CA HIS A 178 -33.14 4.51 -13.14
C HIS A 178 -33.35 4.07 -11.68
N ALA A 179 -32.60 4.67 -10.74
CA ALA A 179 -32.73 4.37 -9.31
C ALA A 179 -34.06 4.85 -8.69
N PHE A 180 -34.73 5.81 -9.33
CA PHE A 180 -36.06 6.32 -8.97
C PHE A 180 -37.18 5.70 -9.83
N ASN A 181 -36.88 4.57 -10.48
CA ASN A 181 -37.81 3.86 -11.35
C ASN A 181 -38.28 4.65 -12.58
N ASP A 182 -37.54 5.71 -12.96
CA ASP A 182 -37.69 6.41 -14.23
C ASP A 182 -36.76 5.77 -15.27
N HIS A 183 -37.36 5.15 -16.28
CA HIS A 183 -36.66 4.42 -17.32
C HIS A 183 -36.58 5.17 -18.66
N THR A 184 -37.02 6.43 -18.72
CA THR A 184 -37.04 7.24 -19.95
C THR A 184 -35.65 7.43 -20.58
N GLN A 185 -34.61 7.50 -19.74
CA GLN A 185 -33.22 7.73 -20.16
C GLN A 185 -32.36 6.46 -20.11
N CYS A 186 -32.96 5.30 -19.90
CA CYS A 186 -32.23 4.04 -19.78
C CYS A 186 -31.75 3.52 -21.15
N GLY A 187 -30.64 2.79 -21.15
CA GLY A 187 -30.14 2.09 -22.33
C GLY A 187 -30.52 0.60 -22.34
N ILE A 188 -30.01 -0.13 -23.34
CA ILE A 188 -30.25 -1.58 -23.55
C ILE A 188 -29.88 -2.44 -22.34
N TRP A 189 -29.04 -1.94 -21.43
CA TRP A 189 -28.68 -2.62 -20.19
C TRP A 189 -29.84 -2.72 -19.19
N CYS A 190 -30.88 -1.89 -19.32
CA CYS A 190 -32.01 -1.82 -18.40
C CYS A 190 -32.98 -2.97 -18.59
N GLY A 191 -33.31 -3.67 -17.50
CA GLY A 191 -34.27 -4.79 -17.52
C GLY A 191 -35.67 -4.38 -17.94
N TYR A 192 -36.11 -3.16 -17.58
CA TYR A 192 -37.44 -2.65 -17.89
C TYR A 192 -37.67 -2.51 -19.39
N ILE A 193 -36.67 -1.99 -20.12
CA ILE A 193 -36.72 -1.87 -21.58
C ILE A 193 -36.81 -3.24 -22.25
N LYS A 194 -36.21 -4.28 -21.64
CA LYS A 194 -36.27 -5.65 -22.18
C LYS A 194 -37.57 -6.36 -21.90
N ASN A 195 -38.13 -6.20 -20.71
CA ASN A 195 -39.38 -6.83 -20.31
C ASN A 195 -40.10 -5.94 -19.31
N LYS A 196 -41.02 -5.12 -19.80
CA LYS A 196 -41.79 -4.16 -18.99
C LYS A 196 -42.75 -4.84 -18.02
N GLU A 197 -43.38 -5.94 -18.44
CA GLU A 197 -44.43 -6.62 -17.67
C GLU A 197 -43.89 -7.32 -16.43
N ASN A 198 -42.67 -7.88 -16.50
CA ASN A 198 -42.05 -8.64 -15.42
C ASN A 198 -40.86 -7.90 -14.77
N TYR A 199 -40.72 -6.59 -14.99
CA TYR A 199 -39.61 -5.84 -14.41
C TYR A 199 -39.86 -5.53 -12.94
N ASP A 200 -38.98 -6.05 -12.10
CA ASP A 200 -38.85 -5.62 -10.71
C ASP A 200 -37.42 -5.13 -10.45
N HIS A 201 -37.31 -3.95 -9.86
CA HIS A 201 -36.04 -3.32 -9.54
C HIS A 201 -35.42 -3.98 -8.29
N ARG A 202 -34.82 -5.16 -8.47
CA ARG A 202 -34.31 -6.05 -7.41
C ARG A 202 -33.44 -5.41 -6.33
N ALA A 203 -32.71 -4.35 -6.67
CA ALA A 203 -31.77 -3.69 -5.75
C ALA A 203 -32.43 -2.58 -4.91
N VAL A 204 -33.49 -1.99 -5.42
CA VAL A 204 -34.28 -0.89 -4.81
C VAL A 204 -35.73 -1.11 -5.27
N PRO A 205 -36.48 -2.03 -4.64
CA PRO A 205 -37.84 -2.33 -5.06
C PRO A 205 -38.69 -1.05 -5.07
N GLY A 206 -39.40 -0.79 -6.16
CA GLY A 206 -40.20 0.44 -6.34
C GLY A 206 -39.40 1.73 -6.59
N GLY A 207 -38.07 1.69 -6.52
CA GLY A 207 -37.20 2.86 -6.62
C GLY A 207 -37.16 3.72 -5.34
N PHE A 208 -36.26 4.70 -5.33
CA PHE A 208 -36.29 5.76 -4.31
C PHE A 208 -37.45 6.73 -4.59
N SER A 209 -37.87 7.44 -3.54
CA SER A 209 -39.08 8.26 -3.51
C SER A 209 -38.83 9.72 -3.13
N ASN A 210 -37.77 10.02 -2.36
CA ASN A 210 -37.51 11.38 -1.89
C ASN A 210 -36.93 12.26 -3.01
N GLN A 211 -37.66 13.32 -3.37
CA GLN A 211 -37.24 14.24 -4.41
C GLN A 211 -35.96 15.03 -4.08
N ASN A 212 -35.70 15.32 -2.81
CA ASN A 212 -34.45 15.97 -2.40
C ASN A 212 -33.25 15.03 -2.56
N LEU A 213 -33.43 13.72 -2.28
CA LEU A 213 -32.41 12.71 -2.55
C LEU A 213 -32.14 12.61 -4.07
N PHE A 214 -33.20 12.68 -4.89
CA PHE A 214 -33.06 12.66 -6.34
C PHE A 214 -32.18 13.82 -6.83
N GLN A 215 -32.43 15.05 -6.36
CA GLN A 215 -31.63 16.22 -6.76
C GLN A 215 -30.17 16.10 -6.33
N ASP A 216 -29.89 15.69 -5.09
CA ASP A 216 -28.53 15.50 -4.59
C ASP A 216 -27.77 14.42 -5.40
N LEU A 217 -28.44 13.31 -5.75
CA LEU A 217 -27.85 12.27 -6.58
C LEU A 217 -27.64 12.75 -8.02
N LYS A 218 -28.63 13.45 -8.59
CA LYS A 218 -28.56 14.03 -9.94
C LYS A 218 -27.38 14.98 -10.04
N GLU A 219 -27.20 15.88 -9.08
CA GLU A 219 -26.06 16.80 -9.05
C GLU A 219 -24.72 16.07 -9.12
N VAL A 220 -24.53 15.05 -8.27
CA VAL A 220 -23.28 14.26 -8.25
C VAL A 220 -23.08 13.51 -9.57
N PHE A 221 -24.08 12.78 -10.05
CA PHE A 221 -23.95 11.98 -11.27
C PHE A 221 -23.81 12.83 -12.53
N TYR A 222 -24.43 14.01 -12.59
CA TYR A 222 -24.29 14.91 -13.74
C TYR A 222 -22.88 15.51 -13.76
N LYS A 223 -22.34 15.95 -12.62
CA LYS A 223 -20.94 16.39 -12.53
C LYS A 223 -19.96 15.29 -12.95
N LEU A 224 -20.23 14.04 -12.59
CA LEU A 224 -19.42 12.89 -13.05
C LEU A 224 -19.55 12.68 -14.57
N ALA A 225 -20.75 12.81 -15.12
CA ALA A 225 -21.03 12.63 -16.54
C ALA A 225 -20.41 13.74 -17.40
N ASP A 226 -20.40 14.98 -16.92
CA ASP A 226 -19.74 16.12 -17.58
C ASP A 226 -18.21 15.91 -17.63
N ASN A 227 -17.68 15.12 -16.70
CA ASN A 227 -16.28 14.72 -16.65
C ASN A 227 -16.02 13.33 -17.27
N ALA A 228 -16.97 12.74 -18.02
CA ALA A 228 -16.85 11.36 -18.54
C ALA A 228 -15.59 11.12 -19.38
N ALA A 229 -15.10 12.14 -20.09
CA ALA A 229 -13.86 12.08 -20.85
C ALA A 229 -12.64 11.67 -20.00
N LYS A 230 -12.62 12.00 -18.69
CA LYS A 230 -11.57 11.60 -17.75
C LYS A 230 -11.58 10.10 -17.43
N PHE A 231 -12.68 9.41 -17.70
CA PHE A 231 -12.85 7.98 -17.45
C PHE A 231 -12.90 7.16 -18.74
N ALA A 232 -12.98 7.82 -19.90
CA ALA A 232 -13.23 7.19 -21.19
C ALA A 232 -12.23 6.08 -21.54
N CYS A 233 -10.96 6.21 -21.12
CA CYS A 233 -9.94 5.19 -21.39
C CYS A 233 -10.03 3.97 -20.45
N GLY A 234 -10.87 3.98 -19.40
CA GLY A 234 -10.97 2.88 -18.43
C GLY A 234 -9.64 2.55 -17.75
N ALA A 235 -8.76 3.54 -17.65
CA ALA A 235 -7.36 3.38 -17.28
C ALA A 235 -7.17 3.16 -15.77
N SER A 236 -6.04 2.56 -15.40
CA SER A 236 -5.65 2.43 -13.99
C SER A 236 -4.14 2.48 -13.75
N SER A 237 -3.76 2.95 -12.56
CA SER A 237 -2.41 2.99 -12.00
C SER A 237 -2.05 1.69 -11.25
N ASN A 238 -2.88 0.65 -11.31
CA ASN A 238 -2.63 -0.65 -10.66
C ASN A 238 -1.24 -1.25 -10.97
N ARG A 239 -0.66 -0.93 -12.14
CA ARG A 239 0.68 -1.38 -12.49
C ARG A 239 1.76 -0.67 -11.67
N ASN A 240 1.55 0.60 -11.32
CA ASN A 240 2.37 1.36 -10.39
C ASN A 240 2.16 0.85 -8.96
N GLU A 241 0.92 0.60 -8.53
CA GLU A 241 0.65 -0.03 -7.22
C GLU A 241 1.39 -1.37 -7.07
N SER A 242 1.41 -2.18 -8.14
CA SER A 242 2.15 -3.44 -8.16
C SER A 242 3.67 -3.22 -8.08
N LEU A 243 4.23 -2.21 -8.73
CA LEU A 243 5.65 -1.87 -8.61
C LEU A 243 5.97 -1.40 -7.18
N ASN A 244 5.09 -0.58 -6.62
CA ASN A 244 5.19 -0.08 -5.25
C ASN A 244 5.11 -1.21 -4.21
N ALA A 245 4.36 -2.28 -4.51
CA ALA A 245 4.35 -3.50 -3.71
C ALA A 245 5.67 -4.27 -3.81
N THR A 246 6.25 -4.39 -5.01
CA THR A 246 7.59 -4.99 -5.19
C THR A 246 8.64 -4.19 -4.39
N MET A 247 8.60 -2.86 -4.49
CA MET A 247 9.51 -1.99 -3.74
C MET A 247 9.34 -2.18 -2.23
N ALA A 248 8.10 -2.30 -1.72
CA ALA A 248 7.86 -2.56 -0.31
C ALA A 248 8.42 -3.92 0.17
N SER A 249 8.54 -4.91 -0.72
CA SER A 249 9.17 -6.20 -0.38
C SER A 249 10.69 -6.10 -0.32
N LYS A 250 11.31 -5.28 -1.19
CA LYS A 250 12.76 -5.05 -1.19
C LYS A 250 13.20 -4.06 -0.13
N ALA A 251 12.36 -3.08 0.24
CA ALA A 251 12.62 -2.11 1.29
C ALA A 251 11.45 -2.08 2.28
N PRO A 252 11.37 -3.06 3.20
CA PRO A 252 10.32 -3.11 4.22
C PRO A 252 10.36 -1.87 5.10
N LYS A 253 9.17 -1.39 5.48
CA LYS A 253 9.02 -0.20 6.33
C LYS A 253 9.60 -0.34 7.74
N SER A 254 9.84 -1.58 8.18
CA SER A 254 10.49 -1.89 9.46
C SER A 254 11.97 -1.55 9.49
N ARG A 255 12.58 -1.22 8.34
CA ARG A 255 14.00 -0.89 8.23
C ARG A 255 14.18 0.43 7.49
N CYS A 256 15.07 1.27 8.00
CA CYS A 256 15.40 2.54 7.37
C CYS A 256 16.46 2.33 6.27
N TYR A 257 16.08 2.50 5.01
CA TYR A 257 17.00 2.52 3.86
C TYR A 257 17.14 3.90 3.23
N SER A 258 16.34 4.87 3.68
CA SER A 258 16.08 6.16 3.03
C SER A 258 17.19 7.20 3.18
N MET A 259 18.29 6.87 3.87
CA MET A 259 19.39 7.79 4.16
C MET A 259 20.69 7.43 3.43
N SER A 260 20.66 6.43 2.54
CA SER A 260 21.80 6.00 1.72
C SER A 260 21.35 5.54 0.34
N ALA A 261 22.31 5.30 -0.56
CA ALA A 261 22.07 4.76 -1.90
C ALA A 261 21.33 3.41 -1.91
N SER A 262 21.25 2.71 -0.77
CA SER A 262 20.54 1.44 -0.66
C SER A 262 19.07 1.54 -1.10
N ALA A 263 18.38 2.65 -0.78
CA ALA A 263 17.00 2.85 -1.22
C ALA A 263 16.89 2.97 -2.74
N ASP A 264 17.78 3.75 -3.36
CA ASP A 264 17.83 3.96 -4.81
C ASP A 264 18.12 2.65 -5.55
N PHE A 265 19.14 1.90 -5.10
CA PHE A 265 19.47 0.58 -5.67
C PHE A 265 18.29 -0.39 -5.60
N ARG A 266 17.60 -0.46 -4.47
CA ARG A 266 16.41 -1.34 -4.31
C ARG A 266 15.26 -0.93 -5.23
N PHE A 267 15.09 0.36 -5.49
CA PHE A 267 14.09 0.83 -6.43
C PHE A 267 14.48 0.50 -7.87
N SER A 268 15.74 0.72 -8.27
CA SER A 268 16.27 0.27 -9.57
C SER A 268 16.09 -1.23 -9.77
N CYS A 269 16.37 -2.06 -8.76
CA CYS A 269 16.11 -3.51 -8.82
C CYS A 269 14.61 -3.83 -8.94
N SER A 270 13.72 -3.06 -8.30
CA SER A 270 12.27 -3.21 -8.47
C SER A 270 11.81 -2.94 -9.89
N VAL A 271 12.39 -1.91 -10.52
CA VAL A 271 12.12 -1.53 -11.90
C VAL A 271 12.65 -2.58 -12.87
N ALA A 272 13.90 -3.01 -12.69
CA ALA A 272 14.53 -4.04 -13.51
C ALA A 272 13.76 -5.38 -13.43
N GLN A 273 13.40 -5.82 -12.21
CA GLN A 273 12.57 -7.02 -12.02
C GLN A 273 11.21 -6.90 -12.70
N LYS A 274 10.60 -5.70 -12.72
CA LYS A 274 9.31 -5.49 -13.38
C LYS A 274 9.40 -5.55 -14.90
N ASN A 275 10.45 -4.99 -15.50
CA ASN A 275 10.61 -4.94 -16.96
C ASN A 275 11.19 -6.25 -17.51
N LEU A 276 12.16 -6.85 -16.82
CA LEU A 276 12.97 -7.96 -17.33
C LEU A 276 12.67 -9.30 -16.63
N GLY A 277 11.83 -9.32 -15.60
CA GLY A 277 11.66 -10.50 -14.74
C GLY A 277 12.89 -10.74 -13.86
N GLU A 278 13.07 -11.95 -13.31
CA GLU A 278 14.26 -12.24 -12.48
C GLU A 278 15.57 -12.29 -13.27
N LYS A 279 15.50 -12.41 -14.61
CA LYS A 279 16.66 -12.41 -15.50
C LYS A 279 17.54 -11.17 -15.34
N TYR A 280 17.01 -10.03 -14.87
CA TYR A 280 17.82 -8.82 -14.64
C TYR A 280 19.05 -9.06 -13.76
N THR A 281 18.97 -10.01 -12.81
CA THR A 281 20.10 -10.35 -11.93
C THR A 281 21.23 -11.03 -12.69
N GLN A 282 20.90 -11.88 -13.66
CA GLN A 282 21.86 -12.49 -14.59
C GLN A 282 22.48 -11.44 -15.51
N ASP A 283 21.66 -10.52 -16.04
CA ASP A 283 22.14 -9.47 -16.94
C ASP A 283 23.12 -8.53 -16.23
N ILE A 284 22.83 -8.16 -14.98
CA ILE A 284 23.76 -7.38 -14.13
C ILE A 284 25.04 -8.16 -13.88
N ALA A 285 24.95 -9.44 -13.48
CA ALA A 285 26.12 -10.28 -13.20
C ALA A 285 27.05 -10.36 -14.42
N ASN A 286 26.50 -10.56 -15.61
CA ASN A 286 27.26 -10.58 -16.86
C ASN A 286 27.93 -9.23 -17.14
N GLN A 287 27.22 -8.12 -16.90
CA GLN A 287 27.75 -6.77 -17.12
C GLN A 287 28.94 -6.45 -16.20
N ILE A 288 28.92 -6.94 -14.96
CA ILE A 288 30.04 -6.80 -14.01
C ILE A 288 31.03 -7.99 -14.08
N GLN A 289 30.95 -8.79 -15.15
CA GLN A 289 31.85 -9.92 -15.42
C GLN A 289 31.89 -10.99 -14.32
N LEU A 290 30.79 -11.17 -13.58
CA LEU A 290 30.61 -12.25 -12.61
C LEU A 290 29.96 -13.46 -13.27
N SER A 291 30.58 -14.63 -13.13
CA SER A 291 30.00 -15.89 -13.61
C SER A 291 28.78 -16.27 -12.79
N SER A 292 27.63 -16.43 -13.42
CA SER A 292 26.44 -16.93 -12.73
C SER A 292 26.48 -18.44 -12.56
N GLY A 293 26.53 -18.88 -11.30
CA GLY A 293 26.53 -20.30 -10.97
C GLY A 293 25.20 -20.99 -11.28
N LYS A 294 25.25 -22.33 -11.35
CA LYS A 294 24.09 -23.22 -11.59
C LYS A 294 22.88 -22.93 -10.68
N HIS A 295 23.14 -22.55 -9.43
CA HIS A 295 22.08 -22.23 -8.46
C HIS A 295 21.31 -20.96 -8.82
N HIS A 296 21.98 -19.96 -9.38
CA HIS A 296 21.37 -18.71 -9.82
C HIS A 296 20.40 -18.95 -10.99
N LEU A 297 20.88 -19.66 -12.02
CA LEU A 297 20.05 -20.03 -13.18
C LEU A 297 18.83 -20.86 -12.78
N ARG A 298 19.01 -21.83 -11.87
CA ARG A 298 17.89 -22.61 -11.32
C ARG A 298 16.87 -21.74 -10.58
N HIS A 299 17.34 -20.73 -9.82
CA HIS A 299 16.46 -19.80 -9.13
C HIS A 299 15.61 -18.98 -10.11
N ILE A 300 16.24 -18.39 -11.14
CA ILE A 300 15.55 -17.62 -12.18
C ILE A 300 14.45 -18.48 -12.83
N SER A 301 14.82 -19.66 -13.35
CA SER A 301 13.86 -20.57 -14.00
C SER A 301 12.70 -20.97 -13.10
N LYS A 302 12.96 -21.23 -11.80
CA LYS A 302 11.92 -21.56 -10.82
C LYS A 302 10.98 -20.38 -10.57
N THR A 303 11.52 -19.18 -10.40
CA THR A 303 10.73 -17.99 -10.13
C THR A 303 9.86 -17.62 -11.33
N ASP A 304 10.42 -17.66 -12.55
CA ASP A 304 9.69 -17.39 -13.78
C ASP A 304 8.57 -18.41 -14.01
N LYS A 305 8.84 -19.71 -13.83
CA LYS A 305 7.83 -20.77 -13.90
C LYS A 305 6.68 -20.50 -12.91
N THR A 306 7.01 -20.15 -11.67
CA THR A 306 6.01 -19.86 -10.63
C THR A 306 5.19 -18.61 -10.98
N TYR A 307 5.84 -17.57 -11.51
CA TYR A 307 5.18 -16.35 -11.96
C TYR A 307 4.19 -16.62 -13.10
N LEU A 308 4.61 -17.36 -14.13
CA LEU A 308 3.77 -17.70 -15.29
C LEU A 308 2.55 -18.53 -14.88
N GLN A 309 2.75 -19.56 -14.05
CA GLN A 309 1.64 -20.38 -13.51
C GLN A 309 0.67 -19.53 -12.68
N ARG A 310 1.19 -18.65 -11.82
CA ARG A 310 0.37 -17.74 -11.01
C ARG A 310 -0.41 -16.77 -11.90
N LYS A 311 0.21 -16.20 -12.93
CA LYS A 311 -0.42 -15.26 -13.88
C LYS A 311 -1.56 -15.94 -14.64
N ALA A 312 -1.35 -17.14 -15.16
CA ALA A 312 -2.38 -17.93 -15.82
C ALA A 312 -3.58 -18.19 -14.87
N ARG A 313 -3.29 -18.63 -13.64
CA ARG A 313 -4.32 -18.93 -12.64
C ARG A 313 -5.15 -17.72 -12.20
N ILE A 314 -4.51 -16.58 -11.89
CA ILE A 314 -5.18 -15.40 -11.31
C ILE A 314 -6.21 -14.79 -12.27
N ASN A 315 -6.01 -14.95 -13.58
CA ASN A 315 -6.90 -14.37 -14.59
C ASN A 315 -8.19 -15.17 -14.81
N THR A 316 -8.22 -16.44 -14.40
CA THR A 316 -9.39 -17.31 -14.56
C THR A 316 -10.62 -16.81 -13.80
N HIS A 317 -11.81 -17.01 -14.39
CA HIS A 317 -13.08 -16.66 -13.75
C HIS A 317 -13.26 -17.40 -12.41
N GLN A 318 -12.94 -18.70 -12.38
CA GLN A 318 -13.03 -19.53 -11.18
C GLN A 318 -12.17 -18.97 -10.03
N TYR A 319 -10.91 -18.59 -10.30
CA TYR A 319 -10.05 -18.00 -9.27
C TYR A 319 -10.60 -16.67 -8.75
N LYS A 320 -11.07 -15.79 -9.65
CA LYS A 320 -11.67 -14.49 -9.27
C LYS A 320 -12.91 -14.69 -8.40
N LYS A 321 -13.81 -15.61 -8.79
CA LYS A 321 -15.01 -15.98 -8.02
C LYS A 321 -14.65 -16.51 -6.63
N LYS A 322 -13.78 -17.53 -6.56
CA LYS A 322 -13.32 -18.13 -5.30
C LYS A 322 -12.64 -17.10 -4.38
N ARG A 323 -11.84 -16.19 -4.93
CA ARG A 323 -11.22 -15.10 -4.16
C ARG A 323 -12.27 -14.19 -3.51
N MET A 324 -13.34 -13.85 -4.23
CA MET A 324 -14.43 -13.02 -3.71
C MET A 324 -15.23 -13.74 -2.62
N GLU A 325 -15.55 -15.02 -2.84
CA GLU A 325 -16.23 -15.88 -1.85
C GLU A 325 -15.41 -15.99 -0.56
N GLN A 326 -14.12 -16.30 -0.67
CA GLN A 326 -13.21 -16.38 0.48
C GLN A 326 -13.10 -15.05 1.22
N LYS A 327 -13.07 -13.93 0.50
CA LYS A 327 -13.07 -12.59 1.13
C LYS A 327 -14.35 -12.37 1.94
N LYS A 328 -15.52 -12.72 1.39
CA LYS A 328 -16.81 -12.61 2.07
C LYS A 328 -16.84 -13.49 3.32
N LEU A 329 -16.44 -14.76 3.19
CA LEU A 329 -16.39 -15.71 4.30
C LEU A 329 -15.47 -15.23 5.43
N ARG A 330 -14.25 -14.79 5.09
CA ARG A 330 -13.30 -14.23 6.08
C ARG A 330 -13.87 -13.01 6.79
N SER A 331 -14.55 -12.12 6.06
CA SER A 331 -15.17 -10.94 6.66
C SER A 331 -16.30 -11.33 7.62
N ILE A 332 -17.16 -12.28 7.25
CA ILE A 332 -18.24 -12.77 8.12
C ILE A 332 -17.68 -13.42 9.39
N LEU A 333 -16.67 -14.29 9.24
CA LEU A 333 -16.01 -14.94 10.37
C LEU A 333 -15.37 -13.92 11.30
N ARG A 334 -14.69 -12.90 10.74
CA ARG A 334 -14.11 -11.82 11.52
C ARG A 334 -15.19 -11.05 12.30
N TYR A 335 -16.26 -10.62 11.65
CA TYR A 335 -17.35 -9.90 12.32
C TYR A 335 -18.05 -10.73 13.41
N ARG A 336 -18.29 -12.02 13.16
CA ARG A 336 -18.87 -12.91 14.18
C ARG A 336 -17.96 -13.01 15.40
N ARG A 337 -16.65 -13.13 15.16
CA ARG A 337 -15.64 -13.23 16.21
C ARG A 337 -15.50 -11.92 16.99
N GLU A 338 -15.34 -10.79 16.29
CA GLU A 338 -15.31 -9.45 16.91
C GLU A 338 -16.58 -9.20 17.76
N ASN A 339 -17.76 -9.59 17.27
CA ASN A 339 -19.00 -9.46 18.04
C ASN A 339 -19.05 -10.36 19.27
N SER A 340 -18.54 -11.59 19.20
CA SER A 340 -18.51 -12.51 20.35
C SER A 340 -17.45 -12.14 21.39
N GLU A 341 -16.35 -11.52 20.96
CA GLU A 341 -15.26 -11.07 21.83
C GLU A 341 -15.62 -9.76 22.57
N GLY A 342 -16.60 -9.00 22.09
CA GLY A 342 -16.95 -7.70 22.64
C GLY A 342 -15.85 -6.66 22.37
N LEU A 343 -15.74 -5.65 23.25
CA LEU A 343 -14.77 -4.57 23.08
C LEU A 343 -13.36 -5.04 23.50
N THR A 344 -12.58 -5.55 22.55
CA THR A 344 -11.21 -6.05 22.79
C THR A 344 -10.12 -4.99 22.65
N TYR A 345 -10.32 -4.02 21.75
CA TYR A 345 -9.39 -2.93 21.50
C TYR A 345 -10.14 -1.67 21.07
N GLU A 346 -10.02 -0.61 21.86
CA GLU A 346 -10.39 0.74 21.49
C GLU A 346 -9.27 1.70 21.94
N SER A 347 -9.06 2.79 21.21
CA SER A 347 -8.09 3.81 21.65
C SER A 347 -8.48 4.32 23.03
N ASN A 348 -7.52 4.31 23.97
CA ASN A 348 -7.73 4.74 25.36
C ASN A 348 -8.68 3.87 26.20
N CYS A 349 -8.98 2.63 25.77
CA CYS A 349 -9.93 1.74 26.46
C CYS A 349 -9.54 1.34 27.89
N GLY A 350 -8.31 1.61 28.34
CA GLY A 350 -7.87 1.46 29.73
C GLY A 350 -7.42 2.78 30.38
N LEU A 351 -7.25 3.85 29.59
CA LEU A 351 -6.76 5.14 30.10
C LEU A 351 -7.84 5.89 30.89
N LEU A 352 -9.11 5.75 30.50
CA LEU A 352 -10.24 6.50 31.08
C LEU A 352 -11.16 5.65 31.95
N THR A 353 -11.01 4.33 31.89
CA THR A 353 -11.97 3.35 32.41
C THR A 353 -11.37 2.46 33.48
N GLN A 354 -10.04 2.31 33.53
CA GLN A 354 -9.40 1.63 34.65
C GLN A 354 -9.09 2.66 35.73
N PRO A 355 -9.56 2.46 36.97
CA PRO A 355 -9.12 3.28 38.09
C PRO A 355 -7.60 3.14 38.22
N ALA A 356 -6.93 4.22 38.63
CA ALA A 356 -5.55 4.11 39.07
C ALA A 356 -5.48 3.02 40.15
N VAL A 357 -4.49 2.13 40.06
CA VAL A 357 -4.21 1.18 41.14
C VAL A 357 -4.00 2.04 42.40
N PRO A 358 -4.70 1.77 43.52
CA PRO A 358 -4.42 2.44 44.77
C PRO A 358 -2.93 2.29 45.04
N ILE A 359 -2.22 3.40 45.11
CA ILE A 359 -0.90 3.40 45.73
C ILE A 359 -1.21 3.07 47.18
N GLU A 360 -0.94 1.84 47.60
CA GLU A 360 -0.83 1.58 49.04
C GLU A 360 0.21 2.57 49.51
N GLU A 361 -0.19 3.52 50.36
CA GLU A 361 0.74 4.35 51.10
C GLU A 361 1.57 3.39 51.94
N GLU A 362 2.68 2.90 51.38
CA GLU A 362 3.77 2.39 52.17
C GLU A 362 4.08 3.52 53.15
N ASN A 363 3.78 3.24 54.41
CA ASN A 363 4.12 4.12 55.52
C ASN A 363 5.56 4.59 55.28
N ASN A 364 5.71 5.91 55.20
CA ASN A 364 6.99 6.60 55.13
C ASN A 364 7.79 6.34 56.41
N GLU A 365 8.31 5.13 56.59
CA GLU A 365 9.58 4.95 57.26
C GLU A 365 10.65 5.27 56.22
N ARG A 366 11.38 6.35 56.48
CA ARG A 366 12.52 6.78 55.68
C ARG A 366 13.61 5.72 55.78
N ASP A 367 13.53 4.70 54.94
CA ASP A 367 14.70 3.90 54.61
C ASP A 367 15.26 4.40 53.29
N ASN A 368 16.48 4.93 53.38
CA ASN A 368 17.32 5.34 52.26
C ASN A 368 17.23 4.30 51.14
N GLU A 369 16.97 4.79 49.93
CA GLU A 369 17.20 4.17 48.62
C GLU A 369 17.87 2.78 48.73
N SER A 370 17.06 1.75 49.00
CA SER A 370 17.58 0.42 49.24
C SER A 370 17.90 -0.23 47.91
N ASP A 371 19.20 -0.28 47.62
CA ASP A 371 19.89 -1.15 46.67
C ASP A 371 18.98 -2.27 46.14
N ILE A 372 18.54 -2.19 44.89
CA ILE A 372 18.10 -3.39 44.17
C ILE A 372 19.31 -4.33 44.20
N PRO A 373 19.26 -5.48 44.89
CA PRO A 373 20.44 -6.32 45.04
C PRO A 373 20.79 -6.90 43.65
N ILE A 374 21.84 -6.35 43.03
CA ILE A 374 22.42 -6.92 41.82
C ILE A 374 23.10 -8.22 42.22
N ILE A 375 22.58 -9.33 41.71
CA ILE A 375 23.17 -10.66 41.86
C ILE A 375 23.78 -11.04 40.52
N LEU A 376 25.10 -11.15 40.49
CA LEU A 376 25.83 -11.75 39.38
C LEU A 376 25.72 -13.26 39.53
N PHE A 377 25.40 -13.97 38.46
CA PHE A 377 25.37 -15.44 38.46
C PHE A 377 26.15 -15.97 37.26
N ASP A 378 26.77 -17.13 37.47
CA ASP A 378 27.43 -17.89 36.42
C ASP A 378 27.16 -19.39 36.61
N LEU A 379 27.24 -20.15 35.52
CA LEU A 379 26.93 -21.58 35.47
C LEU A 379 28.03 -22.35 34.74
N GLU A 380 28.59 -23.35 35.42
CA GLU A 380 29.43 -24.34 34.76
C GLU A 380 28.57 -25.51 34.30
N THR A 381 28.80 -25.97 33.06
CA THR A 381 27.98 -27.01 32.43
C THR A 381 28.84 -28.12 31.84
N SER A 382 28.26 -29.32 31.72
CA SER A 382 29.01 -30.49 31.22
C SER A 382 29.29 -30.47 29.71
N SER A 383 28.59 -29.60 28.95
CA SER A 383 28.87 -29.31 27.52
C SER A 383 28.08 -28.07 27.04
N LEU A 384 28.36 -27.59 25.81
CA LEU A 384 27.61 -26.50 25.15
C LEU A 384 26.21 -26.88 24.62
N ARG A 385 25.77 -28.13 24.82
CA ARG A 385 24.45 -28.57 24.34
C ARG A 385 23.36 -28.10 25.28
N ARG A 386 22.12 -28.03 24.79
CA ARG A 386 20.97 -27.58 25.61
C ARG A 386 20.47 -28.63 26.62
N ASP A 387 20.89 -29.87 26.45
CA ASP A 387 20.53 -31.04 27.26
C ASP A 387 21.66 -31.45 28.23
N CYS A 388 22.61 -30.54 28.49
CA CYS A 388 23.73 -30.78 29.39
C CYS A 388 23.36 -30.59 30.87
N ASP A 389 24.18 -31.17 31.74
CA ASP A 389 24.01 -31.05 33.18
C ASP A 389 24.73 -29.78 33.67
N ILE A 390 24.12 -29.09 34.64
CA ILE A 390 24.77 -28.00 35.37
C ILE A 390 25.69 -28.65 36.42
N LEU A 391 26.97 -28.30 36.40
CA LEU A 391 28.00 -28.82 37.30
C LEU A 391 28.23 -27.89 38.51
N GLN A 392 28.01 -26.59 38.35
CA GLN A 392 28.16 -25.61 39.42
C GLN A 392 27.21 -24.44 39.21
N ILE A 393 26.68 -23.91 40.32
CA ILE A 393 25.93 -22.65 40.36
C ILE A 393 26.67 -21.71 41.29
N ALA A 394 27.19 -20.61 40.74
CA ALA A 394 27.84 -19.57 41.50
C ALA A 394 27.05 -18.27 41.40
N THR A 395 26.77 -17.64 42.54
CA THR A 395 26.14 -16.32 42.60
C THR A 395 26.87 -15.40 43.59
N LYS A 396 26.97 -14.12 43.24
CA LYS A 396 27.62 -13.10 44.06
C LYS A 396 26.80 -11.82 44.06
N SER A 397 26.55 -11.31 45.26
CA SER A 397 26.03 -9.96 45.50
C SER A 397 27.09 -9.16 46.29
N VAL A 398 26.83 -7.87 46.50
CA VAL A 398 27.74 -6.99 47.28
C VAL A 398 27.99 -7.53 48.70
N LYS A 399 27.01 -8.23 49.32
CA LYS A 399 27.07 -8.65 50.72
C LYS A 399 27.12 -10.18 50.94
N LYS A 400 26.81 -10.99 49.93
CA LYS A 400 26.69 -12.46 50.04
C LYS A 400 27.25 -13.17 48.82
N HIS A 401 27.85 -14.33 49.02
CA HIS A 401 28.22 -15.27 47.96
C HIS A 401 27.53 -16.62 48.21
N PHE A 402 27.22 -17.32 47.13
CA PHE A 402 26.69 -18.68 47.15
C PHE A 402 27.35 -19.47 46.03
N ASP A 403 27.88 -20.63 46.36
CA ASP A 403 28.61 -21.50 45.43
C ASP A 403 28.30 -22.95 45.80
N ILE A 404 27.77 -23.71 44.83
CA ILE A 404 27.45 -25.13 45.03
C ILE A 404 27.80 -25.94 43.77
N TYR A 405 28.44 -27.08 43.99
CA TYR A 405 28.67 -28.09 42.96
C TYR A 405 27.54 -29.11 42.95
N ILE A 406 27.14 -29.51 41.75
CA ILE A 406 26.06 -30.46 41.50
C ILE A 406 26.68 -31.67 40.80
N ASN A 407 26.41 -32.87 41.33
CA ASN A 407 26.90 -34.10 40.72
C ASN A 407 26.19 -34.34 39.38
N PRO A 408 26.95 -34.55 38.29
CA PRO A 408 26.34 -34.82 37.00
C PRO A 408 25.67 -36.20 36.99
N THR A 409 24.58 -36.28 36.25
CA THR A 409 23.88 -37.51 35.88
C THR A 409 24.38 -38.10 34.55
N GLN A 410 25.08 -37.29 33.75
CA GLN A 410 25.63 -37.62 32.44
C GLN A 410 27.16 -37.45 32.40
N GLN A 411 27.83 -38.09 31.45
CA GLN A 411 29.30 -37.99 31.33
C GLN A 411 29.72 -36.57 30.94
N VAL A 412 30.70 -36.01 31.65
CA VAL A 412 31.26 -34.68 31.36
C VAL A 412 32.19 -34.75 30.15
N SER A 413 32.00 -33.84 29.19
CA SER A 413 32.83 -33.80 27.98
C SER A 413 34.24 -33.29 28.28
N ILE A 414 35.27 -34.07 27.90
CA ILE A 414 36.68 -33.80 28.25
C ILE A 414 37.26 -32.59 27.50
N ASP A 415 36.61 -32.14 26.42
CA ASP A 415 37.06 -31.02 25.59
C ASP A 415 37.07 -29.64 26.29
N TYR A 416 36.67 -29.56 27.58
CA TYR A 416 36.51 -28.32 28.33
C TYR A 416 37.31 -28.23 29.66
N MET A 417 38.14 -29.21 30.03
CA MET A 417 38.92 -29.15 31.29
C MET A 417 40.24 -28.34 31.20
N MET A 418 40.47 -27.53 30.15
CA MET A 418 41.70 -26.74 29.95
C MET A 418 41.45 -25.31 29.45
N LEU A 419 40.53 -24.57 30.08
CA LEU A 419 40.44 -23.11 29.94
C LEU A 419 40.50 -22.42 31.30
#